data_AF-A0AAV4E9F8-F1
#
_entry.id   AF-A0AAV4E9F8-F1
#
_cell.length_a   1.000
_cell.length_b   1.000
_cell.length_c   1.000
_cell.angle_alpha   90.00
_cell.angle_beta   90.00
_cell.angle_gamma   90.00
#
_symmetry.space_group_name_H-M   'P 1'
#
loop_
_entity.id
_entity.type
_entity.pdbx_description
1 polymer ?
#
loop_
_entity_poly.entity_id
_entity_poly.type
_entity_poly.pdbx_seq_one_letter_code
_entity_poly.pdbx_strand_id
1 'polypeptide(L)'
;MWELERRGFVRAGVFTPEVVLDYPERVISLHEEYVHAGSDVVEAYTYYGHREKLKVIGRECELETLNLNSLKMARDVANKHGKLMAGNLSNTTTFKPNDPEAAEIARQAFK
;
A
#
# COMPACT_ATOMS: atom_id res chain seq x y z
N MET A 1 8.96 -1.61 0.40
CA MET A 1 9.31 -0.40 1.18
C MET A 1 10.79 -0.07 1.11
N TRP A 2 11.68 -0.85 1.72
CA TRP A 2 13.10 -0.47 1.83
C TRP A 2 13.86 -0.32 0.51
N GLU A 3 13.48 -1.08 -0.53
CA GLU A 3 14.13 -0.94 -1.85
C GLU A 3 13.89 0.43 -2.49
N LEU A 4 12.70 1.02 -2.32
CA LEU A 4 12.42 2.37 -2.82
C LEU A 4 13.11 3.45 -1.98
N GLU A 5 13.28 3.20 -0.69
CA GLU A 5 14.02 4.10 0.20
C GLU A 5 15.52 4.09 -0.10
N ARG A 6 16.12 2.92 -0.31
CA ARG A 6 17.52 2.78 -0.76
C ARG A 6 17.79 3.47 -2.10
N ARG A 7 16.77 3.59 -2.94
CA ARG A 7 16.82 4.28 -4.23
C ARG A 7 16.48 5.78 -4.15
N GLY A 8 16.15 6.29 -2.96
CA GLY A 8 15.88 7.70 -2.71
C GLY A 8 14.49 8.20 -3.12
N PHE A 9 13.54 7.31 -3.41
CA PHE A 9 12.17 7.69 -3.82
C PHE A 9 11.21 7.91 -2.66
N VAL A 10 11.50 7.34 -1.50
CA VAL A 10 10.62 7.41 -0.34
C VAL A 10 11.43 7.39 0.95
N ARG A 11 10.91 8.03 2.00
CA ARG A 11 11.41 7.85 3.36
C ARG A 11 10.47 6.90 4.11
N ALA A 12 11.00 5.83 4.70
CA ALA A 12 10.17 4.88 5.42
C ALA A 12 9.42 5.57 6.58
N GLY A 13 8.14 5.26 6.72
CA GLY A 13 7.27 5.87 7.71
C GLY A 13 5.87 6.14 7.18
N VAL A 14 5.20 7.15 7.74
CA VAL A 14 3.81 7.49 7.38
C VAL A 14 3.65 7.99 5.94
N PHE A 15 4.73 8.50 5.34
CA PHE A 15 4.77 9.04 3.96
C PHE A 15 4.90 7.94 2.89
N THR A 16 5.13 6.69 3.30
CA THR A 16 5.41 5.61 2.34
C THR A 16 4.37 5.40 1.24
N PRO A 17 3.05 5.59 1.47
CA PRO A 17 2.05 5.42 0.41
C PRO A 17 2.18 6.43 -0.75
N GLU A 18 2.79 7.59 -0.53
CA GLU A 18 2.88 8.69 -1.51
C GLU A 18 3.59 8.28 -2.80
N VAL A 19 4.55 7.35 -2.72
CA VAL A 19 5.32 6.86 -3.87
C VAL A 19 4.43 6.23 -4.95
N VAL A 20 3.25 5.74 -4.59
CA VAL A 20 2.24 5.20 -5.53
C VAL A 20 1.68 6.30 -6.43
N LEU A 21 1.53 7.50 -5.89
CA LEU A 21 0.97 8.65 -6.60
C LEU A 21 2.08 9.44 -7.32
N ASP A 22 3.22 9.61 -6.65
CA ASP A 22 4.27 10.51 -7.10
C ASP A 22 5.26 9.83 -8.06
N TYR A 23 5.48 8.51 -7.90
CA TYR A 23 6.45 7.72 -8.68
C TYR A 23 5.91 6.32 -9.05
N PRO A 24 4.74 6.22 -9.70
CA PRO A 24 4.10 4.93 -10.01
C PRO A 24 4.99 4.00 -10.85
N GLU A 25 5.80 4.54 -11.74
CA GLU A 25 6.73 3.77 -12.58
C GLU A 25 7.80 3.05 -11.75
N ARG A 26 8.18 3.61 -10.59
CA ARG A 26 9.14 2.97 -9.66
C ARG A 26 8.50 1.83 -8.91
N VAL A 27 7.22 1.94 -8.57
CA VAL A 27 6.45 0.86 -7.94
C VAL A 27 6.28 -0.30 -8.93
N ILE A 28 5.95 -0.01 -10.19
CA ILE A 28 5.85 -1.03 -11.26
C ILE A 28 7.20 -1.72 -11.47
N SER A 29 8.30 -0.97 -11.60
CA SER A 29 9.64 -1.53 -11.75
C SER A 29 9.98 -2.47 -10.59
N LEU A 30 9.65 -2.07 -9.36
CA LEU A 30 9.91 -2.92 -8.20
C LEU A 30 9.08 -4.21 -8.22
N HIS A 31 7.80 -4.16 -8.60
CA HIS A 31 6.99 -5.36 -8.75
C HIS A 31 7.59 -6.31 -9.80
N GLU A 32 7.99 -5.78 -10.94
CA GLU A 32 8.66 -6.53 -12.00
C GLU A 32 9.94 -7.19 -11.48
N GLU A 33 10.79 -6.45 -10.77
CA GLU A 33 12.02 -6.99 -10.19
C GLU A 33 11.77 -8.13 -9.21
N TYR A 34 10.75 -8.03 -8.35
CA TYR A 34 10.38 -9.13 -7.44
C TYR A 34 9.88 -10.36 -8.20
N VAL A 35 9.12 -10.18 -9.26
CA VAL A 35 8.69 -11.29 -10.13
C VAL A 35 9.89 -11.95 -10.80
N HIS A 36 10.83 -11.17 -11.33
CA HIS A 36 12.08 -11.69 -11.93
C HIS A 36 12.96 -12.41 -10.90
N ALA A 37 12.95 -11.96 -9.64
CA ALA A 37 13.62 -12.63 -8.53
C ALA A 37 12.91 -13.94 -8.07
N GLY A 38 11.75 -14.27 -8.66
CA GLY A 38 11.05 -15.54 -8.41
C GLY A 38 9.76 -15.43 -7.60
N SER A 39 9.22 -14.23 -7.36
CA SER A 39 7.97 -14.08 -6.62
C SER A 39 6.76 -14.59 -7.41
N ASP A 40 5.91 -15.38 -6.77
CA ASP A 40 4.65 -15.87 -7.36
C ASP A 40 3.44 -14.97 -7.10
N VAL A 41 3.57 -14.05 -6.15
CA VAL A 41 2.52 -13.10 -5.78
C VAL A 41 3.06 -11.68 -5.87
N VAL A 42 2.34 -10.82 -6.59
CA VAL A 42 2.57 -9.37 -6.61
C VAL A 42 1.67 -8.73 -5.56
N GLU A 43 2.26 -8.31 -4.46
CA GLU A 43 1.55 -7.62 -3.39
C GLU A 43 1.41 -6.12 -3.71
N ALA A 44 0.19 -5.60 -3.72
CA ALA A 44 -0.07 -4.19 -3.96
C ALA A 44 0.51 -3.30 -2.85
N TYR A 45 1.00 -2.14 -3.24
CA TYR A 45 1.66 -1.19 -2.36
C TYR A 45 0.62 -0.33 -1.60
N THR A 46 -0.20 -0.97 -0.75
CA THR A 46 -1.34 -0.36 -0.05
C THR A 46 -1.19 -0.34 1.48
N TYR A 47 -0.02 -0.71 2.00
CA TYR A 47 0.27 -0.59 3.44
C TYR A 47 0.15 0.88 3.89
N TYR A 48 -0.64 1.16 4.93
CA TYR A 48 -1.05 2.50 5.37
C TYR A 48 -1.91 3.28 4.36
N GLY A 49 -2.42 2.64 3.31
CA GLY A 49 -3.42 3.18 2.39
C GLY A 49 -4.81 3.26 3.01
N HIS A 50 -4.94 3.74 4.25
CA HIS A 50 -6.23 3.95 4.93
C HIS A 50 -6.34 5.39 5.45
N ARG A 51 -7.59 5.86 5.60
CA ARG A 51 -7.95 7.27 5.87
C ARG A 51 -7.11 7.94 6.95
N GLU A 52 -7.03 7.31 8.13
CA GLU A 52 -6.30 7.85 9.28
C GLU A 52 -4.81 8.10 9.00
N LYS A 53 -4.15 7.25 8.21
CA LYS A 53 -2.72 7.44 7.90
C LYS A 53 -2.51 8.50 6.84
N LEU A 54 -3.35 8.55 5.81
CA LEU A 54 -3.27 9.59 4.79
C LEU A 54 -3.62 10.97 5.33
N LYS A 55 -4.46 11.06 6.37
CA LYS A 55 -4.74 12.31 7.07
C LYS A 55 -3.50 12.91 7.75
N VAL A 56 -2.59 12.08 8.28
CA VAL A 56 -1.33 12.54 8.91
C VAL A 56 -0.43 13.29 7.93
N ILE A 57 -0.53 12.95 6.64
CA ILE A 57 0.27 13.55 5.56
C ILE A 57 -0.54 14.52 4.69
N GLY A 58 -1.79 14.83 5.06
CA GLY A 58 -2.65 15.76 4.33
C GLY A 58 -3.20 15.27 2.99
N ARG A 59 -3.15 13.96 2.71
CA ARG A 59 -3.56 13.34 1.43
C ARG A 59 -4.83 12.49 1.54
N GLU A 60 -5.68 12.77 2.53
CA GLU A 60 -6.91 11.99 2.78
C GLU A 60 -7.83 11.91 1.55
N CYS A 61 -7.93 13.00 0.78
CA CYS A 61 -8.75 13.07 -0.43
C CYS A 61 -8.25 12.16 -1.57
N GLU A 62 -7.02 11.67 -1.49
CA GLU A 62 -6.40 10.82 -2.51
C GLU A 62 -6.48 9.32 -2.16
N LEU A 63 -7.17 8.96 -1.07
CA LEU A 63 -7.26 7.59 -0.56
C LEU A 63 -7.70 6.57 -1.61
N GLU A 64 -8.80 6.86 -2.31
CA GLU A 64 -9.36 5.95 -3.30
C GLU A 64 -8.43 5.82 -4.51
N THR A 65 -7.95 6.95 -5.04
CA THR A 65 -7.00 7.00 -6.15
C THR A 65 -5.73 6.21 -5.85
N LEU A 66 -5.17 6.38 -4.65
CA LEU A 66 -3.97 5.67 -4.20
C LEU A 66 -4.18 4.15 -4.21
N ASN A 67 -5.26 3.68 -3.57
CA ASN A 67 -5.53 2.25 -3.49
C ASN A 67 -5.83 1.65 -4.86
N LEU A 68 -6.68 2.29 -5.67
CA LEU A 68 -7.03 1.81 -7.00
C LEU A 68 -5.82 1.76 -7.93
N ASN A 69 -4.98 2.81 -7.93
CA ASN A 69 -3.76 2.83 -8.73
C ASN A 69 -2.80 1.72 -8.31
N SER A 70 -2.57 1.56 -7.00
CA SER A 70 -1.70 0.53 -6.46
C SER A 70 -2.17 -0.88 -6.82
N LEU A 71 -3.47 -1.16 -6.65
CA LEU A 71 -4.08 -2.44 -7.02
C LEU A 71 -4.01 -2.69 -8.52
N LYS A 72 -4.26 -1.67 -9.35
CA LYS A 72 -4.17 -1.79 -10.80
C LYS A 72 -2.74 -2.12 -11.25
N MET A 73 -1.73 -1.42 -10.73
CA MET A 73 -0.32 -1.68 -11.06
C MET A 73 0.10 -3.10 -10.70
N ALA A 74 -0.24 -3.56 -9.49
CA ALA A 74 0.07 -4.93 -9.08
C ALA A 74 -0.66 -5.98 -9.93
N ARG A 75 -1.93 -5.73 -10.29
CA ARG A 75 -2.70 -6.59 -11.21
C ARG A 75 -2.07 -6.66 -12.60
N ASP A 76 -1.66 -5.52 -13.15
CA ASP A 76 -1.10 -5.44 -14.50
C ASP A 76 0.22 -6.23 -14.58
N VAL A 77 1.11 -6.07 -13.59
CA VAL A 77 2.37 -6.83 -13.51
C VAL A 77 2.09 -8.32 -13.29
N ALA A 78 1.16 -8.67 -12.40
CA ALA A 78 0.80 -10.07 -12.16
C ALA A 78 0.28 -10.74 -13.44
N ASN A 79 -0.64 -10.11 -14.16
CA ASN A 79 -1.19 -10.63 -15.41
C ASN A 79 -0.12 -10.79 -16.49
N LYS A 80 0.78 -9.81 -16.63
CA LYS A 80 1.87 -9.83 -17.61
C LYS A 80 2.78 -11.06 -17.46
N HIS A 81 3.00 -11.51 -16.22
CA HIS A 81 3.91 -12.61 -15.90
C HIS A 81 3.23 -13.91 -15.49
N GLY A 82 1.90 -13.99 -15.59
CA GLY A 82 1.13 -15.16 -15.16
C GLY A 82 1.25 -15.45 -13.66
N LYS A 83 1.35 -14.40 -12.84
CA LYS A 83 1.48 -14.47 -11.37
C LYS A 83 0.17 -14.14 -10.67
N LEU A 84 0.11 -14.40 -9.37
CA LEU A 84 -0.99 -14.00 -8.49
C LEU A 84 -0.81 -12.56 -8.02
N MET A 85 -1.88 -11.97 -7.49
CA MET A 85 -1.88 -10.63 -6.92
C MET A 85 -2.60 -10.65 -5.57
N ALA A 86 -2.08 -9.89 -4.61
CA ALA A 86 -2.69 -9.70 -3.30
C ALA A 86 -2.79 -8.20 -2.95
N GLY A 87 -3.86 -7.80 -2.26
CA GLY A 87 -3.96 -6.49 -1.64
C GLY A 87 -3.31 -6.50 -0.25
N ASN A 88 -2.51 -5.48 0.07
CA ASN A 88 -1.88 -5.35 1.38
C ASN A 88 -2.77 -4.55 2.33
N LEU A 89 -2.98 -5.07 3.55
CA LEU A 89 -3.65 -4.36 4.64
C LEU A 89 -2.65 -4.16 5.78
N SER A 90 -2.59 -2.93 6.31
CA SER A 90 -1.75 -2.61 7.45
C SER A 90 -2.46 -2.84 8.78
N ASN A 91 -1.71 -2.78 9.88
CA ASN A 91 -2.31 -2.69 11.20
C ASN A 91 -3.00 -1.33 11.40
N THR A 92 -3.96 -1.28 12.32
CA THR A 92 -4.38 -0.02 12.96
C THR A 92 -3.68 0.12 14.31
N THR A 93 -3.76 1.32 14.90
CA THR A 93 -3.29 1.60 16.27
C THR A 93 -4.45 1.96 17.20
N THR A 94 -5.68 1.67 16.78
CA THR A 94 -6.91 2.14 17.44
C THR A 94 -7.53 1.10 18.35
N PHE A 95 -7.25 -0.19 18.15
CA PHE A 95 -7.84 -1.27 18.95
C PHE A 95 -7.40 -1.23 20.42
N LYS A 96 -8.36 -1.43 21.33
CA LYS A 96 -8.13 -1.59 22.77
C LYS A 96 -8.94 -2.77 23.30
N PRO A 97 -8.35 -3.67 24.11
CA PRO A 97 -9.10 -4.75 24.75
C PRO A 97 -10.27 -4.20 25.59
N ASN A 98 -11.42 -4.88 25.53
CA ASN A 98 -12.64 -4.55 26.26
C ASN A 98 -13.24 -3.16 25.95
N ASP A 99 -12.90 -2.57 24.80
CA ASP A 99 -13.44 -1.30 24.33
C ASP A 99 -14.17 -1.52 22.97
N PRO A 100 -15.51 -1.66 22.98
CA PRO A 100 -16.29 -1.89 21.77
C PRO A 100 -16.21 -0.75 20.75
N GLU A 101 -16.03 0.50 21.22
CA GLU A 101 -15.92 1.68 20.35
C GLU A 101 -14.59 1.65 19.60
N ALA A 102 -13.49 1.40 20.32
CA ALA A 102 -12.17 1.21 19.71
C ALA A 102 -12.16 0.08 18.67
N ALA A 103 -12.88 -1.01 18.94
CA ALA A 103 -13.03 -2.11 17.99
C ALA A 103 -13.82 -1.71 16.74
N GLU A 104 -14.89 -0.91 16.88
CA GLU A 104 -15.63 -0.38 15.73
C GLU A 104 -14.79 0.59 14.89
N ILE A 105 -14.02 1.48 15.52
CA ILE A 105 -13.10 2.39 14.81
C ILE A 105 -12.08 1.58 13.99
N ALA A 106 -11.50 0.53 14.57
CA ALA A 106 -10.57 -0.35 13.86
C ALA A 106 -11.24 -1.05 12.66
N ARG A 107 -12.50 -1.48 12.80
CA ARG A 107 -13.27 -2.12 11.72
C ARG A 107 -13.59 -1.14 10.59
N GLN A 108 -13.97 0.10 10.93
CA GLN A 108 -14.30 1.14 9.96
C GLN A 108 -13.08 1.60 9.15
N ALA A 109 -11.86 1.42 9.65
CA ALA A 109 -10.65 1.74 8.89
C ALA A 109 -10.45 0.89 7.62
N PHE A 110 -11.14 -0.25 7.50
CA PHE A 110 -11.04 -1.19 6.36
C PHE A 110 -12.38 -1.50 5.70
N LYS A 111 -13.43 -0.74 6.02
CA LYS A 111 -14.69 -0.76 5.27
C LYS A 111 -14.62 0.20 4.10
#